data_AF-A0A2D8VDU4-F1
#
_entry.id   AF-A0A2D8VDU4-F1
#
_cell.length_a   1.000
_cell.length_b   1.000
_cell.length_c   1.000
_cell.angle_alpha   90.00
_cell.angle_beta   90.00
_cell.angle_gamma   90.00
#
_symmetry.space_group_name_H-M   'P 1'
#
loop_
_entity.id
_entity.type
_entity.pdbx_description
1 polymer ?
#
loop_
_entity_poly.entity_id
_entity_poly.type
_entity_poly.pdbx_seq_one_letter_code
_entity_poly.pdbx_strand_id
1 'polypeptide(L)'
;GPPGSPKEDRTQLKCSIWRLHPRSRKFEVVCEGTTNPWGHDWDEHGQLFFINTVIGHFWHGLPGAYFKRMYGQHFRRGLYGLIDQQADHFHWDVGKEQAKDVKKGMSLSTDEAGGGHAHCGMMIYQGGQWPERYEGKVFTANFHGRRINCDRIERKGSGYVARHEPDFLKVKDLWFRGVEIDYDMNGAVFLLDWSDVGECHENDGIHRTSGRIYRITHGPFKPGKHDLKQNSSRELAGLLIHANAKLARHAARLLQERAVGQELGKEVLSSLSAHLKAEDTGRRLQGLWALHRSQNLNEDKLISLLGDKDEHLRIWALKLLVDEGKTSRQAARKILDVAAKENSPLVRLHLASIMRNLSDSERWKMAETLSRSSDLAKDPVYPLMVWYGIEQQVKNEPARALQLAKNSKLETIREWIPRRLAE
;
A
#
# COMPACT_ATOMS: atom_id res chain seq x y z
N GLY A 1 1.37 -21.70 -8.65
CA GLY A 1 2.61 -22.19 -8.06
C GLY A 1 3.79 -21.85 -8.95
N PRO A 2 5.00 -22.31 -8.56
CA PRO A 2 6.21 -22.26 -9.38
C PRO A 2 6.01 -22.78 -10.81
N PRO A 3 6.94 -22.48 -11.74
CA PRO A 3 6.95 -23.10 -13.06
C PRO A 3 6.81 -24.63 -12.96
N GLY A 4 5.88 -25.22 -13.73
CA GLY A 4 5.57 -26.64 -13.68
C GLY A 4 4.42 -27.06 -12.74
N SER A 5 3.90 -26.16 -11.90
CA SER A 5 2.74 -26.51 -11.06
C SER A 5 1.51 -26.92 -11.88
N PRO A 6 0.76 -27.95 -11.45
CA PRO A 6 -0.58 -28.26 -11.97
C PRO A 6 -1.50 -27.04 -11.95
N LYS A 7 -2.49 -27.00 -12.84
CA LYS A 7 -3.34 -25.81 -13.02
C LYS A 7 -4.15 -25.49 -11.76
N GLU A 8 -4.60 -26.52 -11.07
CA GLU A 8 -5.33 -26.52 -9.80
C GLU A 8 -4.53 -25.95 -8.63
N ASP A 9 -3.20 -26.08 -8.67
CA ASP A 9 -2.27 -25.55 -7.65
C ASP A 9 -1.81 -24.11 -7.95
N ARG A 10 -2.34 -23.51 -9.02
CA ARG A 10 -2.01 -22.13 -9.39
C ARG A 10 -2.91 -21.15 -8.68
N THR A 11 -2.28 -20.23 -7.95
CA THR A 11 -2.96 -19.03 -7.46
C THR A 11 -3.51 -18.25 -8.64
N GLN A 12 -4.82 -18.04 -8.63
CA GLN A 12 -5.48 -17.21 -9.64
C GLN A 12 -5.14 -15.74 -9.38
N LEU A 13 -4.77 -15.02 -10.43
CA LEU A 13 -4.46 -13.59 -10.38
C LEU A 13 -5.34 -12.86 -11.36
N LYS A 14 -5.89 -11.71 -10.94
CA LYS A 14 -6.67 -10.84 -11.80
C LYS A 14 -6.63 -9.42 -11.26
N CYS A 15 -5.86 -8.56 -11.92
CA CYS A 15 -5.62 -7.17 -11.49
C CYS A 15 -5.28 -7.12 -9.99
N SER A 16 -4.04 -7.38 -9.60
CA SER A 16 -3.71 -7.52 -8.18
C SER A 16 -2.32 -7.01 -7.85
N ILE A 17 -2.15 -6.64 -6.57
CA ILE A 17 -0.83 -6.49 -5.96
C ILE A 17 -0.54 -7.79 -5.22
N TRP A 18 0.65 -8.35 -5.42
CA TRP A 18 1.07 -9.60 -4.81
C TRP A 18 2.50 -9.46 -4.27
N ARG A 19 2.87 -10.34 -3.35
CA ARG A 19 4.23 -10.42 -2.79
C ARG A 19 4.73 -11.86 -2.79
N LEU A 20 6.05 -11.99 -2.91
CA LEU A 20 6.75 -13.27 -2.84
C LEU A 20 7.87 -13.16 -1.81
N HIS A 21 7.84 -14.03 -0.81
CA HIS A 21 8.97 -14.12 0.10
C HIS A 21 10.16 -14.82 -0.61
N PRO A 22 11.34 -14.17 -0.78
CA PRO A 22 12.39 -14.66 -1.66
C PRO A 22 13.02 -15.99 -1.22
N ARG A 23 13.07 -16.27 0.09
CA ARG A 23 13.60 -17.54 0.63
C ARG A 23 12.56 -18.66 0.70
N SER A 24 11.49 -18.47 1.49
CA SER A 24 10.44 -19.48 1.67
C SER A 24 9.57 -19.70 0.42
N ARG A 25 9.67 -18.83 -0.60
CA ARG A 25 8.85 -18.83 -1.81
C ARG A 25 7.34 -18.75 -1.53
N LYS A 26 6.96 -18.34 -0.32
CA LYS A 26 5.56 -18.07 0.05
C LYS A 26 5.04 -16.94 -0.82
N PHE A 27 4.05 -17.24 -1.64
CA PHE A 27 3.36 -16.29 -2.51
C PHE A 27 2.06 -15.87 -1.86
N GLU A 28 1.74 -14.57 -1.92
CA GLU A 28 0.50 -14.03 -1.41
C GLU A 28 -0.06 -12.96 -2.34
N VAL A 29 -1.36 -13.05 -2.63
CA VAL A 29 -2.11 -11.94 -3.21
C VAL A 29 -2.45 -10.98 -2.08
N VAL A 30 -1.85 -9.79 -2.10
CA VAL A 30 -2.04 -8.77 -1.07
C VAL A 30 -3.43 -8.18 -1.23
N CYS A 31 -3.77 -7.67 -2.41
CA CYS A 31 -5.09 -7.12 -2.71
C CYS A 31 -5.45 -7.29 -4.19
N GLU A 32 -6.75 -7.27 -4.48
CA GLU A 32 -7.31 -7.58 -5.80
C GLU A 32 -8.21 -6.43 -6.29
N GLY A 33 -8.27 -6.22 -7.60
CA GLY A 33 -9.12 -5.22 -8.25
C GLY A 33 -8.35 -4.16 -9.01
N THR A 34 -8.98 -3.01 -9.23
CA THR A 34 -8.50 -1.96 -10.14
C THR A 34 -8.44 -2.44 -11.61
N THR A 35 -7.64 -1.78 -12.44
CA THR A 35 -7.51 -2.08 -13.86
C THR A 35 -6.04 -2.37 -14.18
N ASN A 36 -5.19 -1.34 -14.07
CA ASN A 36 -3.78 -1.34 -14.45
C ASN A 36 -2.96 -0.60 -13.39
N PRO A 37 -2.53 -1.29 -12.31
CA PRO A 37 -1.71 -0.68 -11.28
C PRO A 37 -0.25 -0.55 -11.75
N TRP A 38 0.09 0.58 -12.39
CA TRP A 38 1.39 0.83 -13.03
C TRP A 38 2.41 1.57 -12.15
N GLY A 39 2.22 1.57 -10.84
CA GLY A 39 3.17 2.19 -9.91
C GLY A 39 2.70 2.01 -8.47
N HIS A 40 3.65 1.85 -7.54
CA HIS A 40 3.37 1.76 -6.11
C HIS A 40 4.59 2.20 -5.30
N ASP A 41 4.36 2.74 -4.10
CA ASP A 41 5.41 3.09 -3.15
C ASP A 41 4.85 3.04 -1.71
N TRP A 42 5.73 3.24 -0.74
CA TRP A 42 5.42 3.26 0.68
C TRP A 42 5.68 4.63 1.28
N ASP A 43 4.79 5.10 2.15
CA ASP A 43 5.03 6.29 2.97
C ASP A 43 6.05 6.00 4.09
N GLU A 44 6.35 7.04 4.88
CA GLU A 44 7.28 6.95 6.02
C GLU A 44 6.82 5.96 7.10
N HIS A 45 5.51 5.72 7.19
CA HIS A 45 4.88 4.76 8.10
C HIS A 45 4.79 3.35 7.52
N GLY A 46 5.29 3.11 6.31
CA GLY A 46 5.26 1.84 5.60
C GLY A 46 3.84 1.39 5.18
N GLN A 47 2.92 2.34 4.99
CA GLN A 47 1.66 2.09 4.30
C GLN A 47 1.91 1.98 2.80
N LEU A 48 1.34 0.94 2.18
CA LEU A 48 1.45 0.73 0.73
C LEU A 48 0.39 1.56 0.02
N PHE A 49 0.81 2.35 -0.97
CA PHE A 49 -0.08 3.04 -1.89
C PHE A 49 0.29 2.68 -3.32
N PHE A 50 -0.69 2.74 -4.22
CA PHE A 50 -0.46 2.46 -5.63
C PHE A 50 -1.33 3.33 -6.52
N ILE A 51 -0.81 3.61 -7.72
CA ILE A 51 -1.58 4.28 -8.76
C ILE A 51 -2.28 3.28 -9.66
N ASN A 52 -3.31 3.74 -10.36
CA ASN A 52 -4.02 2.94 -11.36
C ASN A 52 -4.45 3.82 -12.54
N THR A 53 -4.52 3.20 -13.72
CA THR A 53 -5.07 3.84 -14.92
C THR A 53 -6.57 3.51 -15.11
N VAL A 54 -7.33 4.46 -15.69
CA VAL A 54 -8.75 4.44 -16.11
C VAL A 54 -9.82 4.83 -15.10
N ILE A 55 -9.94 4.16 -13.95
CA ILE A 55 -11.12 4.28 -13.06
C ILE A 55 -10.90 5.10 -11.79
N GLY A 56 -9.71 5.67 -11.64
CA GLY A 56 -9.25 6.36 -10.45
C GLY A 56 -7.75 6.15 -10.27
N HIS A 57 -7.07 7.11 -9.65
CA HIS A 57 -5.62 7.23 -9.72
C HIS A 57 -4.90 6.84 -8.44
N PHE A 58 -5.50 6.91 -7.25
CA PHE A 58 -4.80 6.67 -5.98
C PHE A 58 -5.53 5.67 -5.08
N TRP A 59 -4.79 4.68 -4.56
CA TRP A 59 -5.35 3.54 -3.84
C TRP A 59 -4.49 3.13 -2.64
N HIS A 60 -5.12 2.82 -1.49
CA HIS A 60 -4.44 2.33 -0.28
C HIS A 60 -4.39 0.79 -0.27
N GLY A 61 -3.20 0.22 -0.45
CA GLY A 61 -2.96 -1.23 -0.56
C GLY A 61 -3.08 -1.96 0.78
N LEU A 62 -4.30 -2.40 1.11
CA LEU A 62 -4.62 -3.15 2.31
C LEU A 62 -4.67 -4.67 2.04
N PRO A 63 -4.00 -5.52 2.84
CA PRO A 63 -4.12 -6.96 2.71
C PRO A 63 -5.58 -7.45 2.80
N GLY A 64 -6.01 -8.25 1.83
CA GLY A 64 -7.37 -8.76 1.70
C GLY A 64 -8.41 -7.78 1.15
N ALA A 65 -8.00 -6.60 0.69
CA ALA A 65 -8.90 -5.65 0.05
C ALA A 65 -9.31 -6.07 -1.37
N TYR A 66 -10.56 -5.74 -1.71
CA TYR A 66 -11.14 -5.88 -3.05
C TYR A 66 -11.56 -4.52 -3.58
N PHE A 67 -10.89 -4.07 -4.63
CA PHE A 67 -11.12 -2.78 -5.27
C PHE A 67 -12.08 -2.88 -6.45
N LYS A 68 -12.71 -1.74 -6.76
CA LYS A 68 -13.54 -1.53 -7.94
C LYS A 68 -12.73 -1.84 -9.20
N ARG A 69 -13.42 -2.29 -10.25
CA ARG A 69 -12.80 -2.72 -11.51
C ARG A 69 -13.54 -2.11 -12.67
N MET A 70 -12.83 -1.82 -13.75
CA MET A 70 -13.46 -1.36 -14.98
C MET A 70 -14.33 -2.45 -15.61
N TYR A 71 -13.79 -3.67 -15.68
CA TYR A 71 -14.46 -4.81 -16.33
C TYR A 71 -14.31 -6.13 -15.59
N GLY A 72 -15.31 -6.98 -15.78
CA GLY A 72 -15.36 -8.35 -15.28
C GLY A 72 -15.58 -8.43 -13.77
N GLN A 73 -15.79 -9.67 -13.30
CA GLN A 73 -16.01 -9.96 -11.89
C GLN A 73 -14.73 -10.49 -11.23
N HIS A 74 -14.63 -10.28 -9.92
CA HIS A 74 -13.68 -10.98 -9.05
C HIS A 74 -13.99 -12.47 -9.02
N PHE A 75 -12.98 -13.31 -8.77
CA PHE A 75 -13.21 -14.75 -8.58
C PHE A 75 -14.04 -15.02 -7.33
N ARG A 76 -13.84 -14.20 -6.29
CA ARG A 76 -14.60 -14.26 -5.06
C ARG A 76 -16.03 -13.76 -5.29
N ARG A 77 -17.00 -14.63 -4.98
CA ARG A 77 -18.43 -14.30 -4.96
C ARG A 77 -18.83 -13.72 -3.61
N GLY A 78 -19.98 -13.07 -3.53
CA GLY A 78 -20.53 -12.54 -2.27
C GLY A 78 -19.91 -11.21 -1.80
N LEU A 79 -19.05 -10.56 -2.58
CA LEU A 79 -18.40 -9.32 -2.16
C LEU A 79 -19.37 -8.14 -1.97
N TYR A 80 -20.43 -8.07 -2.78
CA TYR A 80 -21.54 -7.07 -2.82
C TYR A 80 -21.18 -5.58 -2.92
N GLY A 81 -20.02 -5.16 -2.46
CA GLY A 81 -19.42 -3.85 -2.69
C GLY A 81 -17.92 -3.97 -2.86
N LEU A 82 -17.33 -2.96 -3.50
CA LEU A 82 -15.92 -2.88 -3.82
C LEU A 82 -15.39 -1.53 -3.35
N ILE A 83 -14.18 -1.50 -2.82
CA ILE A 83 -13.52 -0.27 -2.40
C ILE A 83 -13.25 0.58 -3.65
N ASP A 84 -13.67 1.85 -3.64
CA ASP A 84 -13.36 2.82 -4.71
C ASP A 84 -12.03 3.54 -4.43
N GLN A 85 -11.60 4.44 -5.30
CA GLN A 85 -10.34 5.16 -5.13
C GLN A 85 -10.29 5.95 -3.80
N GLN A 86 -9.09 6.12 -3.26
CA GLN A 86 -8.80 6.94 -2.08
C GLN A 86 -8.31 8.33 -2.50
N ALA A 87 -8.96 8.95 -3.48
CA ALA A 87 -8.70 10.35 -3.86
C ALA A 87 -10.00 11.15 -3.80
N ASP A 88 -9.90 12.44 -3.53
CA ASP A 88 -11.04 13.35 -3.53
C ASP A 88 -11.35 13.96 -4.90
N HIS A 89 -10.54 13.64 -5.90
CA HIS A 89 -10.62 14.19 -7.23
C HIS A 89 -10.29 13.14 -8.30
N PHE A 90 -10.49 13.54 -9.54
CA PHE A 90 -10.06 12.81 -10.72
C PHE A 90 -9.26 13.77 -11.58
N HIS A 91 -8.26 13.24 -12.27
CA HIS A 91 -7.44 14.04 -13.18
C HIS A 91 -8.13 14.30 -14.53
N TRP A 92 -9.45 14.08 -14.66
CA TRP A 92 -10.24 14.31 -15.87
C TRP A 92 -11.65 14.78 -15.53
N ASP A 93 -12.35 15.33 -16.53
CA ASP A 93 -13.73 15.81 -16.36
C ASP A 93 -14.73 14.64 -16.35
N VAL A 94 -14.97 14.07 -15.17
CA VAL A 94 -15.92 12.95 -14.98
C VAL A 94 -17.36 13.33 -15.32
N GLY A 95 -17.71 14.62 -15.32
CA GLY A 95 -19.06 15.12 -15.59
C GLY A 95 -19.38 15.25 -17.08
N LYS A 96 -18.37 15.49 -17.91
CA LYS A 96 -18.54 15.75 -19.35
C LYS A 96 -17.81 14.79 -20.27
N GLU A 97 -16.88 13.97 -19.75
CA GLU A 97 -16.09 13.03 -20.55
C GLU A 97 -16.04 11.63 -19.95
N GLN A 98 -16.28 10.63 -20.79
CA GLN A 98 -15.98 9.25 -20.42
C GLN A 98 -14.51 8.96 -20.72
N ALA A 99 -13.92 7.98 -20.03
CA ALA A 99 -12.52 7.59 -20.25
C ALA A 99 -12.20 7.26 -21.72
N LYS A 100 -13.18 6.73 -22.48
CA LYS A 100 -13.03 6.43 -23.91
C LYS A 100 -12.91 7.68 -24.80
N ASP A 101 -13.43 8.82 -24.36
CA ASP A 101 -13.50 10.06 -25.15
C ASP A 101 -12.16 10.82 -25.08
N VAL A 102 -11.45 10.75 -23.94
CA VAL A 102 -10.10 11.33 -23.76
C VAL A 102 -9.09 10.79 -24.78
N LYS A 103 -9.29 9.55 -25.27
CA LYS A 103 -8.43 8.93 -26.31
C LYS A 103 -8.57 9.58 -27.70
N LYS A 104 -9.64 10.35 -27.95
CA LYS A 104 -9.86 11.03 -29.25
C LYS A 104 -9.23 12.42 -29.30
N GLY A 105 -8.67 12.88 -28.19
CA GLY A 105 -8.19 14.23 -27.98
C GLY A 105 -8.64 14.73 -26.61
N MET A 106 -7.75 15.41 -25.91
CA MET A 106 -8.03 15.94 -24.58
C MET A 106 -8.78 17.27 -24.68
N SER A 107 -9.91 17.41 -23.98
CA SER A 107 -10.56 18.71 -23.84
C SER A 107 -9.81 19.62 -22.87
N LEU A 108 -10.17 20.90 -22.92
CA LEU A 108 -9.70 21.91 -21.96
C LEU A 108 -10.07 21.54 -20.52
N SER A 109 -11.27 21.03 -20.25
CA SER A 109 -11.67 20.70 -18.87
C SER A 109 -10.92 19.49 -18.32
N THR A 110 -10.62 18.48 -19.14
CA THR A 110 -9.75 17.38 -18.72
C THR A 110 -8.30 17.82 -18.55
N ASP A 111 -7.80 18.72 -19.40
CA ASP A 111 -6.47 19.30 -19.27
C ASP A 111 -6.35 20.14 -17.97
N GLU A 112 -7.39 20.90 -17.60
CA GLU A 112 -7.47 21.64 -16.34
C GLU A 112 -7.58 20.72 -15.12
N ALA A 113 -8.31 19.61 -15.22
CA ALA A 113 -8.49 18.66 -14.12
C ALA A 113 -7.21 17.87 -13.76
N GLY A 114 -6.22 17.80 -14.65
CA GLY A 114 -4.97 17.08 -14.39
C GLY A 114 -4.51 16.16 -15.50
N GLY A 115 -5.19 16.18 -16.66
CA GLY A 115 -4.66 15.63 -17.89
C GLY A 115 -5.07 14.20 -18.23
N GLY A 116 -6.13 13.65 -17.64
CA GLY A 116 -6.70 12.38 -18.04
C GLY A 116 -6.55 11.27 -17.00
N HIS A 117 -6.88 10.05 -17.42
CA HIS A 117 -6.97 8.86 -16.57
C HIS A 117 -5.79 7.89 -16.73
N ALA A 118 -4.71 8.32 -17.39
CA ALA A 118 -3.60 7.44 -17.76
C ALA A 118 -2.33 7.75 -16.95
N HIS A 119 -2.28 7.13 -15.77
CA HIS A 119 -1.25 7.31 -14.75
C HIS A 119 -0.24 6.16 -14.79
N CYS A 120 1.05 6.49 -14.83
CA CYS A 120 2.14 5.51 -14.89
C CYS A 120 3.31 5.96 -14.01
N GLY A 121 3.93 5.02 -13.31
CA GLY A 121 4.98 5.34 -12.34
C GLY A 121 4.44 6.02 -11.09
N MET A 122 5.12 5.80 -9.97
CA MET A 122 4.71 6.40 -8.69
C MET A 122 5.92 6.60 -7.78
N MET A 123 6.02 7.80 -7.22
CA MET A 123 6.99 8.15 -6.20
C MET A 123 6.28 8.82 -5.02
N ILE A 124 6.54 8.36 -3.79
CA ILE A 124 6.30 9.15 -2.59
C ILE A 124 7.66 9.75 -2.19
N TYR A 125 7.84 11.05 -2.42
CA TYR A 125 9.15 11.67 -2.28
C TYR A 125 9.63 11.64 -0.83
N GLN A 126 10.70 10.88 -0.58
CA GLN A 126 11.37 10.77 0.71
C GLN A 126 12.90 10.87 0.52
N GLY A 127 13.30 11.80 -0.35
CA GLY A 127 14.67 11.90 -0.86
C GLY A 127 15.56 12.88 -0.08
N GLY A 128 14.97 13.82 0.66
CA GLY A 128 15.66 14.81 1.49
C GLY A 128 16.47 15.89 0.73
N GLN A 129 16.43 15.93 -0.60
CA GLN A 129 17.17 16.91 -1.43
C GLN A 129 16.28 18.04 -1.95
N TRP A 130 15.06 17.71 -2.37
CA TRP A 130 14.07 18.67 -2.82
C TRP A 130 13.52 19.48 -1.63
N PRO A 131 12.89 20.64 -1.90
CA PRO A 131 12.23 21.44 -0.88
C PRO A 131 11.23 20.64 -0.04
N GLU A 132 11.17 20.93 1.25
CA GLU A 132 10.30 20.29 2.25
C GLU A 132 8.83 20.19 1.80
N ARG A 133 8.32 21.17 1.05
CA ARG A 133 6.95 21.16 0.50
C ARG A 133 6.61 19.96 -0.40
N TYR A 134 7.61 19.20 -0.85
CA TYR A 134 7.43 18.00 -1.67
C TYR A 134 7.64 16.70 -0.87
N GLU A 135 8.18 16.77 0.34
CA GLU A 135 8.41 15.60 1.18
C GLU A 135 7.06 14.92 1.51
N GLY A 136 7.01 13.60 1.38
CA GLY A 136 5.80 12.79 1.60
C GLY A 136 4.72 12.93 0.51
N LYS A 137 4.89 13.79 -0.49
CA LYS A 137 3.93 13.94 -1.58
C LYS A 137 4.06 12.82 -2.62
N VAL A 138 2.93 12.50 -3.23
CA VAL A 138 2.80 11.51 -4.30
C VAL A 138 3.02 12.21 -5.63
N PHE A 139 3.80 11.59 -6.50
CA PHE A 139 3.99 12.03 -7.88
C PHE A 139 3.73 10.87 -8.82
N THR A 140 3.02 11.12 -9.91
CA THR A 140 2.77 10.13 -10.95
C THR A 140 2.78 10.80 -12.31
N ALA A 141 3.29 10.09 -13.33
CA ALA A 141 3.26 10.61 -14.68
C ALA A 141 1.88 10.44 -15.29
N ASN A 142 1.37 11.49 -15.92
CA ASN A 142 0.16 11.47 -16.70
C ASN A 142 0.51 11.74 -18.15
N PHE A 143 0.55 10.68 -18.96
CA PHE A 143 1.05 10.78 -20.33
C PHE A 143 0.02 11.30 -21.32
N HIS A 144 -1.28 11.20 -21.03
CA HIS A 144 -2.29 11.99 -21.74
C HIS A 144 -2.03 13.49 -21.49
N GLY A 145 -1.86 13.83 -20.21
CA GLY A 145 -1.73 15.21 -19.70
C GLY A 145 -0.40 15.88 -19.96
N ARG A 146 0.58 15.08 -20.42
CA ARG A 146 1.98 15.44 -20.58
C ARG A 146 2.53 16.15 -19.34
N ARG A 147 2.32 15.55 -18.18
CA ARG A 147 2.64 16.19 -16.89
C ARG A 147 2.96 15.19 -15.82
N ILE A 148 3.46 15.71 -14.70
CA ILE A 148 3.61 14.96 -13.46
C ILE A 148 2.57 15.52 -12.48
N ASN A 149 1.55 14.72 -12.16
CA ASN A 149 0.57 15.08 -11.14
C ASN A 149 1.23 15.03 -9.76
N CYS A 150 0.72 15.83 -8.83
CA CYS A 150 1.21 15.88 -7.45
C CYS A 150 0.03 15.83 -6.49
N ASP A 151 0.08 14.92 -5.52
CA ASP A 151 -0.95 14.79 -4.49
C ASP A 151 -0.35 14.78 -3.09
N ARG A 152 -1.10 15.33 -2.12
CA ARG A 152 -0.79 15.22 -0.69
C ARG A 152 -1.61 14.08 -0.08
N ILE A 153 -0.95 13.18 0.64
CA ILE A 153 -1.62 12.13 1.42
C ILE A 153 -2.10 12.72 2.73
N GLU A 154 -3.39 12.54 3.05
CA GLU A 154 -3.99 12.99 4.30
C GLU A 154 -4.78 11.87 4.97
N ARG A 155 -4.89 11.90 6.30
CA ARG A 155 -5.78 11.01 7.05
C ARG A 155 -7.24 11.38 6.80
N LYS A 156 -8.08 10.38 6.49
CA LYS A 156 -9.53 10.54 6.35
C LYS A 156 -10.26 9.28 6.78
N GLY A 157 -11.15 9.43 7.77
CA GLY A 157 -11.89 8.31 8.35
C GLY A 157 -10.94 7.25 8.91
N SER A 158 -11.13 6.01 8.48
CA SER A 158 -10.32 4.86 8.87
C SER A 158 -9.00 4.74 8.10
N GLY A 159 -8.79 5.51 7.02
CA GLY A 159 -7.65 5.38 6.13
C GLY A 159 -7.08 6.73 5.68
N TYR A 160 -6.83 6.84 4.39
CA TYR A 160 -6.16 7.98 3.76
C TYR A 160 -6.94 8.50 2.55
N VAL A 161 -6.67 9.74 2.17
CA VAL A 161 -7.14 10.37 0.95
C VAL A 161 -5.98 11.13 0.29
N ALA A 162 -5.85 11.02 -1.03
CA ALA A 162 -5.02 11.90 -1.85
C ALA A 162 -5.80 13.18 -2.15
N ARG A 163 -5.17 14.32 -1.87
CA ARG A 163 -5.64 15.68 -2.19
C ARG A 163 -4.82 16.23 -3.33
N HIS A 164 -5.50 16.76 -4.35
CA HIS A 164 -4.83 17.38 -5.50
C HIS A 164 -3.99 18.57 -5.04
N GLU A 165 -2.76 18.63 -5.51
CA GLU A 165 -1.87 19.78 -5.39
C GLU A 165 -1.54 20.29 -6.81
N PRO A 166 -0.98 21.51 -6.95
CA PRO A 166 -0.52 21.96 -8.26
C PRO A 166 0.43 20.95 -8.89
N ASP A 167 0.13 20.56 -10.14
CA ASP A 167 0.96 19.63 -10.91
C ASP A 167 2.43 20.07 -10.90
N PHE A 168 3.36 19.12 -10.75
CA PHE A 168 4.77 19.42 -10.56
C PHE A 168 5.40 20.06 -11.79
N LEU A 169 5.07 19.54 -12.98
CA LEU A 169 5.48 20.11 -14.26
C LEU A 169 4.48 19.75 -15.35
N LYS A 170 4.48 20.56 -16.42
CA LYS A 170 3.78 20.26 -17.69
C LYS A 170 4.77 20.37 -18.84
N VAL A 171 4.81 19.36 -19.67
CA VAL A 171 5.77 19.20 -20.77
C VAL A 171 5.15 19.71 -22.07
N LYS A 172 5.90 20.56 -22.78
CA LYS A 172 5.45 21.14 -24.06
C LYS A 172 5.54 20.14 -25.22
N ASP A 173 6.50 19.24 -25.17
CA ASP A 173 6.69 18.19 -26.18
C ASP A 173 5.44 17.32 -26.29
N LEU A 174 4.86 17.25 -27.49
CA LEU A 174 3.66 16.46 -27.78
C LEU A 174 3.93 14.96 -27.71
N TRP A 175 5.20 14.55 -27.85
CA TRP A 175 5.64 13.17 -27.83
C TRP A 175 6.03 12.66 -26.44
N PHE A 176 5.88 13.49 -25.40
CA PHE A 176 6.16 13.07 -24.04
C PHE A 176 5.20 11.96 -23.60
N ARG A 177 5.76 10.83 -23.16
CA ARG A 177 5.03 9.75 -22.48
C ARG A 177 5.79 9.35 -21.22
N GLY A 178 5.50 10.00 -20.10
CA GLY A 178 6.11 9.64 -18.82
C GLY A 178 5.71 8.24 -18.38
N VAL A 179 6.69 7.45 -17.93
CA VAL A 179 6.50 6.04 -17.55
C VAL A 179 6.91 5.74 -16.11
N GLU A 180 7.90 6.45 -15.58
CA GLU A 180 8.37 6.21 -14.21
C GLU A 180 8.97 7.48 -13.62
N ILE A 181 8.81 7.61 -12.30
CA ILE A 181 9.44 8.67 -11.52
C ILE A 181 9.94 8.07 -10.20
N ASP A 182 11.20 8.33 -9.84
CA ASP A 182 11.81 7.80 -8.62
C ASP A 182 13.00 8.68 -8.22
N TYR A 183 13.43 8.68 -6.94
CA TYR A 183 14.60 9.42 -6.46
C TYR A 183 15.80 8.52 -6.18
N ASP A 184 17.03 9.00 -6.35
CA ASP A 184 18.23 8.24 -6.05
C ASP A 184 18.67 8.36 -4.58
N MET A 185 19.81 7.73 -4.23
CA MET A 185 20.41 7.81 -2.89
C MET A 185 20.99 9.19 -2.53
N ASN A 186 20.98 10.13 -3.47
CA ASN A 186 21.32 11.53 -3.24
C ASN A 186 20.07 12.43 -3.19
N GLY A 187 18.88 11.85 -3.35
CA GLY A 187 17.58 12.54 -3.34
C GLY A 187 17.24 13.26 -4.65
N ALA A 188 18.08 13.14 -5.68
CA ALA A 188 17.76 13.65 -7.01
C ALA A 188 16.69 12.76 -7.66
N VAL A 189 15.69 13.38 -8.28
CA VAL A 189 14.61 12.64 -8.93
C VAL A 189 14.98 12.34 -10.37
N PHE A 190 14.66 11.14 -10.80
CA PHE A 190 14.78 10.67 -12.17
C PHE A 190 13.38 10.49 -12.73
N LEU A 191 13.15 11.05 -13.92
CA LEU A 191 11.93 10.88 -14.70
C LEU A 191 12.29 10.15 -15.98
N LEU A 192 11.57 9.06 -16.24
CA LEU A 192 11.67 8.29 -17.46
C LEU A 192 10.48 8.61 -18.35
N ASP A 193 10.77 8.84 -19.62
CA ASP A 193 9.76 8.96 -20.65
C ASP A 193 10.22 8.27 -21.94
N TRP A 194 9.28 8.11 -22.85
CA TRP A 194 9.55 7.63 -24.19
C TRP A 194 8.57 8.28 -25.17
N SER A 195 8.79 8.04 -26.47
CA SER A 195 7.92 8.54 -27.53
C SER A 195 7.57 7.41 -28.48
N ASP A 196 6.30 7.30 -28.83
CA ASP A 196 5.75 6.33 -29.76
C ASP A 196 4.64 6.99 -30.59
N VAL A 197 4.40 6.49 -31.80
CA VAL A 197 3.30 6.88 -32.68
C VAL A 197 1.95 6.37 -32.18
N GLY A 198 1.96 5.34 -31.34
CA GLY A 198 0.78 4.75 -30.72
C GLY A 198 0.65 4.97 -29.23
N GLU A 199 -0.59 4.92 -28.75
CA GLU A 199 -0.91 4.88 -27.32
C GLU A 199 -1.31 3.47 -26.87
N CYS A 200 -0.61 2.92 -25.86
CA CYS A 200 -0.84 1.69 -25.07
C CYS A 200 -1.31 0.37 -25.75
N HIS A 201 -1.61 0.37 -27.06
CA HIS A 201 -2.30 -0.71 -27.77
C HIS A 201 -1.80 -0.91 -29.21
N GLU A 202 -0.79 -0.16 -29.65
CA GLU A 202 -0.11 -0.41 -30.92
C GLU A 202 1.04 -1.39 -30.71
N ASN A 203 1.20 -2.33 -31.66
CA ASN A 203 2.17 -3.43 -31.57
C ASN A 203 3.34 -3.27 -32.56
N ASP A 204 3.33 -2.23 -33.40
CA ASP A 204 4.23 -2.02 -34.54
C ASP A 204 4.89 -0.61 -34.56
N GLY A 205 4.55 0.28 -33.62
CA GLY A 205 5.09 1.65 -33.50
C GLY A 205 6.32 1.86 -32.60
N ILE A 206 6.77 0.83 -31.86
CA ILE A 206 7.75 0.98 -30.77
C ILE A 206 9.12 1.50 -31.24
N HIS A 207 9.36 2.79 -31.02
CA HIS A 207 10.65 3.45 -31.26
C HIS A 207 11.62 3.20 -30.11
N ARG A 208 12.39 2.10 -30.18
CA ARG A 208 13.31 1.67 -29.11
C ARG A 208 14.41 2.67 -28.72
N THR A 209 14.67 3.68 -29.56
CA THR A 209 15.70 4.71 -29.34
C THR A 209 15.14 6.03 -28.81
N SER A 210 13.82 6.13 -28.58
CA SER A 210 13.17 7.38 -28.16
C SER A 210 13.15 7.61 -26.65
N GLY A 211 13.55 6.62 -25.85
CA GLY A 211 13.54 6.72 -24.40
C GLY A 211 14.49 7.81 -23.88
N ARG A 212 14.01 8.63 -22.94
CA ARG A 212 14.81 9.69 -22.31
C ARG A 212 14.80 9.52 -20.80
N ILE A 213 15.91 9.89 -20.18
CA ILE A 213 16.09 9.90 -18.73
C ILE A 213 16.45 11.31 -18.31
N TYR A 214 15.59 11.92 -17.52
CA TYR A 214 15.80 13.24 -16.94
C TYR A 214 16.28 13.09 -15.52
N ARG A 215 17.22 13.93 -15.09
CA ARG A 215 17.57 14.12 -13.68
C ARG A 215 17.12 15.50 -13.24
N ILE A 216 16.35 15.56 -12.17
CA ILE A 216 15.69 16.75 -11.65
C ILE A 216 16.21 17.00 -10.23
N THR A 217 16.87 18.13 -10.04
CA THR A 217 17.53 18.52 -8.80
C THR A 217 17.12 19.92 -8.38
N HIS A 218 17.14 20.18 -7.08
CA HIS A 218 16.93 21.53 -6.55
C HIS A 218 18.27 22.23 -6.26
N GLY A 219 18.52 23.37 -6.90
CA GLY A 219 19.76 24.14 -6.73
C GLY A 219 21.02 23.43 -7.27
N PRO A 220 22.23 23.92 -6.92
CA PRO A 220 23.48 23.28 -7.26
C PRO A 220 23.53 21.85 -6.69
N PHE A 221 23.70 20.86 -7.55
CA PHE A 221 23.71 19.45 -7.16
C PHE A 221 24.99 18.75 -7.62
N LYS A 222 25.66 18.10 -6.69
CA LYS A 222 26.80 17.22 -6.95
C LYS A 222 26.50 15.83 -6.38
N PRO A 223 26.30 14.80 -7.22
CA PRO A 223 25.97 13.47 -6.74
C PRO A 223 27.14 12.86 -5.97
N GLY A 224 26.85 12.30 -4.80
CA GLY A 224 27.76 11.44 -4.05
C GLY A 224 27.74 10.01 -4.61
N LYS A 225 28.85 9.28 -4.40
CA LYS A 225 28.92 7.84 -4.63
C LYS A 225 28.49 7.13 -3.35
N HIS A 226 27.54 6.21 -3.46
CA HIS A 226 27.07 5.38 -2.35
C HIS A 226 27.37 3.92 -2.66
N ASP A 227 28.34 3.32 -1.95
CA ASP A 227 28.57 1.87 -1.97
C ASP A 227 28.30 1.28 -0.59
N LEU A 228 27.01 1.04 -0.33
CA LEU A 228 26.52 0.50 0.94
C LEU A 228 27.04 -0.92 1.23
N LYS A 229 27.50 -1.65 0.22
CA LYS A 229 27.98 -3.02 0.41
C LYS A 229 29.24 -3.05 1.27
N GLN A 230 30.08 -2.01 1.16
CA GLN A 230 31.32 -1.88 1.91
C GLN A 230 31.11 -1.45 3.36
N ASN A 231 29.95 -0.89 3.70
CA ASN A 231 29.68 -0.46 5.06
C ASN A 231 29.63 -1.63 6.04
N SER A 232 30.15 -1.44 7.25
CA SER A 232 29.97 -2.37 8.36
C SER A 232 28.50 -2.46 8.78
N SER A 233 28.10 -3.52 9.48
CA SER A 233 26.71 -3.65 9.96
C SER A 233 26.34 -2.54 10.95
N ARG A 234 27.32 -1.98 11.67
CA ARG A 234 27.14 -0.81 12.54
C ARG A 234 26.81 0.45 11.74
N GLU A 235 27.55 0.70 10.67
CA GLU A 235 27.30 1.84 9.78
C GLU A 235 25.93 1.71 9.09
N LEU A 236 25.59 0.51 8.60
CA LEU A 236 24.26 0.25 8.03
C LEU A 236 23.14 0.49 9.03
N ALA A 237 23.31 0.10 10.30
CA ALA A 237 22.32 0.39 11.34
C ALA A 237 22.15 1.91 11.56
N GLY A 238 23.23 2.69 11.47
CA GLY A 238 23.17 4.15 11.53
C GLY A 238 22.41 4.78 10.34
N LEU A 239 22.46 4.16 9.16
CA LEU A 239 21.76 4.66 7.97
C LEU A 239 20.26 4.42 7.97
N LEU A 240 19.72 3.62 8.91
CA LEU A 240 18.29 3.39 9.03
C LEU A 240 17.48 4.66 9.35
N ILE A 241 18.14 5.70 9.87
CA ILE A 241 17.53 6.98 10.22
C ILE A 241 17.97 8.11 9.28
N HIS A 242 18.54 7.76 8.14
CA HIS A 242 18.97 8.74 7.15
C HIS A 242 17.75 9.44 6.51
N ALA A 243 17.84 10.75 6.29
CA ALA A 243 16.74 11.55 5.71
C ALA A 243 16.26 11.03 4.34
N ASN A 244 17.19 10.53 3.52
CA ASN A 244 16.86 9.81 2.30
C ASN A 244 16.43 8.36 2.61
N ALA A 245 15.14 8.06 2.42
CA ALA A 245 14.57 6.74 2.71
C ALA A 245 15.14 5.63 1.82
N LYS A 246 15.67 5.92 0.63
CA LYS A 246 16.30 4.90 -0.23
C LYS A 246 17.58 4.36 0.38
N LEU A 247 18.37 5.21 1.06
CA LEU A 247 19.53 4.77 1.85
C LEU A 247 19.09 3.87 3.02
N ALA A 248 18.08 4.28 3.80
CA ALA A 248 17.55 3.50 4.91
C ALA A 248 17.01 2.12 4.45
N ARG A 249 16.21 2.10 3.38
CA ARG A 249 15.64 0.86 2.79
C ARG A 249 16.74 -0.10 2.32
N HIS A 250 17.78 0.41 1.66
CA HIS A 250 18.91 -0.42 1.21
C HIS A 250 19.77 -0.92 2.37
N ALA A 251 20.01 -0.08 3.38
CA ALA A 251 20.73 -0.50 4.58
C ALA A 251 19.98 -1.61 5.33
N ALA A 252 18.65 -1.48 5.49
CA ALA A 252 17.81 -2.51 6.07
C ALA A 252 17.86 -3.83 5.28
N ARG A 253 17.82 -3.78 3.93
CA ARG A 253 17.96 -4.96 3.08
C ARG A 253 19.31 -5.65 3.28
N LEU A 254 20.41 -4.89 3.30
CA LEU A 254 21.76 -5.44 3.51
C LEU A 254 21.93 -6.04 4.91
N LEU A 255 21.36 -5.43 5.95
CA LEU A 255 21.34 -5.99 7.29
C LEU A 255 20.57 -7.32 7.34
N GLN A 256 19.42 -7.38 6.67
CA GLN A 256 18.65 -8.61 6.53
C GLN A 256 19.46 -9.71 5.81
N GLU A 257 20.09 -9.39 4.68
CA GLU A 257 20.93 -10.33 3.91
C GLU A 257 22.08 -10.88 4.76
N ARG A 258 22.74 -10.02 5.54
CA ARG A 258 23.82 -10.42 6.46
C ARG A 258 23.30 -11.31 7.58
N ALA A 259 22.17 -10.98 8.18
CA ALA A 259 21.56 -11.77 9.25
C ALA A 259 21.21 -13.22 8.81
N VAL A 260 21.07 -13.47 7.50
CA VAL A 260 20.88 -14.84 6.97
C VAL A 260 22.17 -15.64 7.00
N GLY A 261 23.31 -15.00 6.72
CA GLY A 261 24.61 -15.67 6.60
C GLY A 261 25.43 -15.68 7.90
N GLN A 262 25.18 -14.72 8.80
CA GLN A 262 25.90 -14.57 10.05
C GLN A 262 25.03 -13.83 11.08
N GLU A 263 25.23 -14.12 12.37
CA GLU A 263 24.56 -13.38 13.44
C GLU A 263 24.99 -11.91 13.44
N LEU A 264 24.04 -10.99 13.65
CA LEU A 264 24.37 -9.59 13.84
C LEU A 264 25.02 -9.39 15.20
N GLY A 265 26.13 -8.64 15.25
CA GLY A 265 26.83 -8.38 16.51
C GLY A 265 25.95 -7.66 17.55
N LYS A 266 26.20 -7.94 18.84
CA LYS A 266 25.43 -7.39 19.99
C LYS A 266 25.29 -5.87 19.96
N GLU A 267 26.32 -5.14 19.52
CA GLU A 267 26.29 -3.69 19.40
C GLU A 267 25.24 -3.22 18.38
N VAL A 268 25.15 -3.90 17.23
CA VAL A 268 24.16 -3.62 16.18
C VAL A 268 22.76 -3.86 16.73
N LEU A 269 22.52 -5.02 17.35
CA LEU A 269 21.22 -5.35 17.95
C LEU A 269 20.80 -4.37 19.05
N SER A 270 21.77 -3.89 19.85
CA SER A 270 21.54 -2.86 20.86
C SER A 270 21.15 -1.52 20.22
N SER A 271 21.81 -1.13 19.14
CA SER A 271 21.46 0.08 18.37
C SER A 271 20.06 0.00 17.77
N LEU A 272 19.71 -1.13 17.14
CA LEU A 272 18.37 -1.34 16.58
C LEU A 272 17.29 -1.32 17.66
N SER A 273 17.57 -1.93 18.81
CA SER A 273 16.67 -1.90 19.97
C SER A 273 16.52 -0.51 20.58
N ALA A 274 17.56 0.33 20.49
CA ALA A 274 17.49 1.73 20.92
C ALA A 274 16.58 2.56 20.01
N HIS A 275 16.53 2.30 18.70
CA HIS A 275 15.62 2.98 17.78
C HIS A 275 14.14 2.77 18.16
N LEU A 276 13.75 1.57 18.63
CA LEU A 276 12.39 1.30 19.11
C LEU A 276 11.94 2.20 20.28
N LYS A 277 12.90 2.78 21.02
CA LYS A 277 12.67 3.65 22.17
C LYS A 277 12.77 5.15 21.82
N ALA A 278 13.01 5.50 20.56
CA ALA A 278 13.05 6.90 20.12
C ALA A 278 11.68 7.57 20.26
N GLU A 279 11.64 8.90 20.23
CA GLU A 279 10.38 9.66 20.21
C GLU A 279 9.73 9.67 18.82
N ASP A 280 10.56 9.76 17.78
CA ASP A 280 10.14 9.80 16.37
C ASP A 280 9.59 8.45 15.87
N THR A 281 8.37 8.45 15.33
CA THR A 281 7.68 7.26 14.82
C THR A 281 8.46 6.57 13.71
N GLY A 282 8.98 7.33 12.74
CA GLY A 282 9.70 6.77 11.58
C GLY A 282 10.93 5.98 12.03
N ARG A 283 11.74 6.55 12.92
CA ARG A 283 12.90 5.89 13.52
C ARG A 283 12.54 4.63 14.29
N ARG A 284 11.45 4.65 15.06
CA ARG A 284 10.98 3.46 15.79
C ARG A 284 10.58 2.35 14.82
N LEU A 285 9.86 2.68 13.76
CA LEU A 285 9.46 1.71 12.73
C LEU A 285 10.66 1.10 12.01
N GLN A 286 11.68 1.90 11.69
CA GLN A 286 12.92 1.38 11.09
C GLN A 286 13.63 0.37 11.99
N GLY A 287 13.72 0.66 13.30
CA GLY A 287 14.21 -0.30 14.30
C GLY A 287 13.38 -1.58 14.34
N LEU A 288 12.06 -1.45 14.37
CA LEU A 288 11.11 -2.58 14.37
C LEU A 288 11.31 -3.48 13.15
N TRP A 289 11.32 -2.90 11.96
CA TRP A 289 11.48 -3.64 10.72
C TRP A 289 12.85 -4.28 10.59
N ALA A 290 13.91 -3.58 10.99
CA ALA A 290 15.26 -4.13 10.95
C ALA A 290 15.40 -5.35 11.89
N LEU A 291 14.89 -5.26 13.12
CA LEU A 291 14.88 -6.39 14.07
C LEU A 291 14.04 -7.57 13.55
N HIS A 292 12.84 -7.31 13.03
CA HIS A 292 11.99 -8.36 12.49
C HIS A 292 12.63 -9.07 11.28
N ARG A 293 13.11 -8.30 10.28
CA ARG A 293 13.69 -8.85 9.04
C ARG A 293 14.99 -9.63 9.31
N SER A 294 15.73 -9.27 10.35
CA SER A 294 16.93 -9.97 10.81
C SER A 294 16.64 -11.12 11.77
N GLN A 295 15.37 -11.47 12.03
CA GLN A 295 14.96 -12.53 12.97
C GLN A 295 15.40 -12.29 14.43
N ASN A 296 15.59 -11.03 14.81
CA ASN A 296 15.98 -10.61 16.17
C ASN A 296 14.81 -9.98 16.94
N LEU A 297 13.58 -10.36 16.59
CA LEU A 297 12.36 -9.91 17.25
C LEU A 297 11.51 -11.12 17.61
N ASN A 298 11.14 -11.26 18.88
CA ASN A 298 10.30 -12.35 19.35
C ASN A 298 8.82 -11.92 19.47
N GLU A 299 7.95 -12.92 19.61
CA GLU A 299 6.51 -12.71 19.70
C GLU A 299 6.10 -11.86 20.90
N ASP A 300 6.70 -12.08 22.08
CA ASP A 300 6.40 -11.30 23.29
C ASP A 300 6.66 -9.80 23.08
N LYS A 301 7.73 -9.46 22.36
CA LYS A 301 8.03 -8.06 22.04
C LYS A 301 6.99 -7.47 21.10
N LEU A 302 6.55 -8.20 20.09
CA LEU A 302 5.45 -7.77 19.21
C LEU A 302 4.13 -7.60 19.98
N ILE A 303 3.79 -8.54 20.84
CA ILE A 303 2.61 -8.47 21.73
C ILE A 303 2.66 -7.23 22.62
N SER A 304 3.85 -6.87 23.12
CA SER A 304 4.01 -5.66 23.94
C SER A 304 3.72 -4.37 23.16
N LEU A 305 4.08 -4.33 21.86
CA LEU A 305 3.86 -3.18 20.99
C LEU A 305 2.40 -2.96 20.62
N LEU A 306 1.53 -3.96 20.81
CA LEU A 306 0.08 -3.77 20.65
C LEU A 306 -0.52 -2.80 21.67
N GLY A 307 0.19 -2.50 22.77
CA GLY A 307 -0.19 -1.50 23.77
C GLY A 307 0.53 -0.16 23.62
N ASP A 308 1.28 0.06 22.53
CA ASP A 308 2.04 1.30 22.34
C ASP A 308 1.14 2.53 22.18
N LYS A 309 1.62 3.71 22.57
CA LYS A 309 0.88 4.98 22.37
C LYS A 309 0.70 5.31 20.88
N ASP A 310 1.67 4.91 20.07
CA ASP A 310 1.72 5.19 18.64
C ASP A 310 0.93 4.13 17.86
N GLU A 311 -0.07 4.59 17.11
CA GLU A 311 -0.93 3.71 16.32
C GLU A 311 -0.16 2.98 15.21
N HIS A 312 0.89 3.57 14.64
CA HIS A 312 1.67 2.94 13.57
C HIS A 312 2.49 1.76 14.11
N LEU A 313 3.00 1.86 15.35
CA LEU A 313 3.67 0.74 16.02
C LEU A 313 2.67 -0.39 16.32
N ARG A 314 1.45 -0.06 16.78
CA ARG A 314 0.39 -1.05 16.97
C ARG A 314 0.03 -1.75 15.66
N ILE A 315 -0.14 -1.00 14.57
CA ILE A 315 -0.43 -1.55 13.22
C ILE A 315 0.66 -2.51 12.76
N TRP A 316 1.93 -2.12 12.87
CA TRP A 316 3.01 -3.00 12.45
C TRP A 316 3.14 -4.23 13.35
N ALA A 317 2.93 -4.10 14.65
CA ALA A 317 2.86 -5.26 15.54
C ALA A 317 1.76 -6.24 15.10
N LEU A 318 0.55 -5.75 14.77
CA LEU A 318 -0.54 -6.57 14.23
C LEU A 318 -0.13 -7.29 12.94
N LYS A 319 0.43 -6.55 11.97
CA LYS A 319 0.86 -7.11 10.68
C LYS A 319 1.94 -8.18 10.84
N LEU A 320 2.93 -7.94 11.69
CA LEU A 320 4.06 -8.85 11.90
C LEU A 320 3.66 -10.12 12.69
N LEU A 321 2.71 -10.02 13.62
CA LEU A 321 2.18 -11.19 14.35
C LEU A 321 1.43 -12.19 13.45
N VAL A 322 0.94 -11.74 12.29
CA VAL A 322 0.17 -12.58 11.37
C VAL A 322 0.90 -12.90 10.05
N ASP A 323 2.10 -12.36 9.82
CA ASP A 323 2.78 -12.40 8.52
C ASP A 323 3.09 -13.83 8.05
N GLU A 324 3.38 -14.73 8.99
CA GLU A 324 3.62 -16.14 8.72
C GLU A 324 2.34 -16.94 8.43
N GLY A 325 1.16 -16.33 8.61
CA GLY A 325 -0.15 -16.82 8.15
C GLY A 325 -1.02 -17.48 9.22
N LYS A 326 -0.46 -17.87 10.37
CA LYS A 326 -1.23 -18.28 11.55
C LYS A 326 -0.67 -17.60 12.79
N THR A 327 -1.58 -17.13 13.62
CA THR A 327 -1.26 -16.43 14.87
C THR A 327 -1.17 -17.44 16.01
N SER A 328 -0.26 -17.25 16.98
CA SER A 328 -0.26 -18.06 18.21
C SER A 328 -1.53 -17.78 19.05
N ARG A 329 -1.89 -18.69 19.97
CA ARG A 329 -3.01 -18.46 20.89
C ARG A 329 -2.79 -17.23 21.78
N GLN A 330 -1.53 -16.98 22.18
CA GLN A 330 -1.17 -15.84 23.03
C GLN A 330 -1.36 -14.53 22.27
N ALA A 331 -0.83 -14.45 21.05
CA ALA A 331 -0.97 -13.28 20.20
C ALA A 331 -2.44 -13.04 19.80
N ALA A 332 -3.19 -14.07 19.41
CA ALA A 332 -4.59 -13.94 19.04
C ALA A 332 -5.47 -13.43 20.20
N ARG A 333 -5.24 -13.95 21.42
CA ARG A 333 -5.90 -13.44 22.63
C ARG A 333 -5.59 -11.96 22.84
N LYS A 334 -4.32 -11.56 22.75
CA LYS A 334 -3.94 -10.15 22.94
C LYS A 334 -4.52 -9.24 21.87
N ILE A 335 -4.55 -9.68 20.62
CA ILE A 335 -5.15 -8.95 19.49
C ILE A 335 -6.64 -8.68 19.76
N LEU A 336 -7.39 -9.68 20.24
CA LEU A 336 -8.80 -9.51 20.61
C LEU A 336 -8.98 -8.55 21.79
N ASP A 337 -8.14 -8.65 22.82
CA ASP A 337 -8.17 -7.74 23.98
C ASP A 337 -7.94 -6.28 23.57
N VAL A 338 -7.03 -6.06 22.61
CA VAL A 338 -6.71 -4.74 22.05
C VAL A 338 -7.86 -4.23 21.18
N ALA A 339 -8.41 -5.08 20.31
CA ALA A 339 -9.53 -4.70 19.45
C ALA A 339 -10.75 -4.19 20.24
N ALA A 340 -11.01 -4.77 21.43
CA ALA A 340 -12.12 -4.36 22.28
C ALA A 340 -11.97 -2.93 22.87
N LYS A 341 -10.77 -2.35 22.84
CA LYS A 341 -10.45 -1.04 23.44
C LYS A 341 -9.84 -0.05 22.45
N GLU A 342 -9.67 -0.44 21.19
CA GLU A 342 -8.96 0.37 20.20
C GLU A 342 -9.84 1.50 19.68
N ASN A 343 -9.37 2.73 19.86
CA ASN A 343 -10.08 3.93 19.45
C ASN A 343 -9.59 4.45 18.10
N SER A 344 -8.35 4.16 17.69
CA SER A 344 -7.83 4.58 16.38
C SER A 344 -8.66 3.95 15.26
N PRO A 345 -9.26 4.77 14.37
CA PRO A 345 -9.90 4.27 13.16
C PRO A 345 -8.96 3.46 12.27
N LEU A 346 -7.69 3.86 12.18
CA LEU A 346 -6.71 3.21 11.33
C LEU A 346 -6.29 1.85 11.89
N VAL A 347 -6.08 1.73 13.20
CA VAL A 347 -5.78 0.43 13.81
C VAL A 347 -6.98 -0.51 13.64
N ARG A 348 -8.21 -0.01 13.83
CA ARG A 348 -9.44 -0.81 13.58
C ARG A 348 -9.54 -1.29 12.13
N LEU A 349 -9.15 -0.47 11.15
CA LEU A 349 -9.08 -0.90 9.74
C LEU A 349 -8.06 -2.03 9.53
N HIS A 350 -6.87 -1.92 10.14
CA HIS A 350 -5.86 -2.98 10.07
C HIS A 350 -6.28 -4.24 10.82
N LEU A 351 -7.03 -4.14 11.93
CA LEU A 351 -7.67 -5.28 12.59
C LEU A 351 -8.67 -5.99 11.66
N ALA A 352 -9.48 -5.24 10.91
CA ALA A 352 -10.37 -5.80 9.90
C ALA A 352 -9.59 -6.51 8.77
N SER A 353 -8.45 -5.96 8.36
CA SER A 353 -7.55 -6.58 7.37
C SER A 353 -6.94 -7.89 7.88
N ILE A 354 -6.41 -7.93 9.10
CA ILE A 354 -5.68 -9.10 9.60
C ILE A 354 -6.57 -10.23 10.11
N MET A 355 -7.86 -9.99 10.38
CA MET A 355 -8.73 -11.01 11.00
C MET A 355 -8.87 -12.30 10.18
N ARG A 356 -8.64 -12.22 8.86
CA ARG A 356 -8.54 -13.39 7.97
C ARG A 356 -7.41 -14.37 8.33
N ASN A 357 -6.45 -13.95 9.14
CA ASN A 357 -5.32 -14.77 9.60
C ASN A 357 -5.53 -15.33 11.02
N LEU A 358 -6.70 -15.05 11.63
CA LEU A 358 -7.13 -15.65 12.88
C LEU A 358 -7.90 -16.95 12.62
N SER A 359 -8.00 -17.81 13.65
CA SER A 359 -8.87 -18.98 13.60
C SER A 359 -10.33 -18.57 13.42
N ASP A 360 -11.19 -19.48 12.96
CA ASP A 360 -12.59 -19.16 12.67
C ASP A 360 -13.32 -18.58 13.89
N SER A 361 -13.11 -19.18 15.07
CA SER A 361 -13.72 -18.71 16.33
C SER A 361 -13.27 -17.29 16.70
N GLU A 362 -11.97 -17.00 16.56
CA GLU A 362 -11.39 -15.68 16.87
C GLU A 362 -11.78 -14.63 15.83
N ARG A 363 -11.87 -15.01 14.55
CA ARG A 363 -12.29 -14.13 13.46
C ARG A 363 -13.70 -13.62 13.68
N TRP A 364 -14.63 -14.48 14.09
CA TRP A 364 -15.98 -14.04 14.44
C TRP A 364 -16.01 -13.12 15.66
N LYS A 365 -15.21 -13.40 16.71
CA LYS A 365 -15.10 -12.48 17.88
C LYS A 365 -14.57 -11.11 17.46
N MET A 366 -13.61 -11.09 16.53
CA MET A 366 -13.11 -9.86 15.94
C MET A 366 -14.21 -9.13 15.17
N ALA A 367 -14.96 -9.83 14.31
CA ALA A 367 -16.06 -9.24 13.55
C ALA A 367 -17.18 -8.70 14.45
N GLU A 368 -17.55 -9.42 15.52
CA GLU A 368 -18.49 -8.97 16.54
C GLU A 368 -18.03 -7.65 17.18
N THR A 369 -16.74 -7.52 17.46
CA THR A 369 -16.16 -6.29 18.02
C THR A 369 -16.16 -5.16 17.00
N LEU A 370 -15.63 -5.39 15.80
CA LEU A 370 -15.49 -4.38 14.75
C LEU A 370 -16.85 -3.90 14.19
N SER A 371 -17.84 -4.80 14.13
CA SER A 371 -19.19 -4.47 13.67
C SER A 371 -19.93 -3.46 14.56
N ARG A 372 -19.42 -3.20 15.77
CA ARG A 372 -20.00 -2.21 16.71
C ARG A 372 -19.49 -0.79 16.49
N SER A 373 -18.54 -0.56 15.58
CA SER A 373 -17.96 0.75 15.27
C SER A 373 -18.96 1.67 14.54
N SER A 374 -19.90 2.26 15.28
CA SER A 374 -20.91 3.19 14.74
C SER A 374 -20.31 4.46 14.14
N ASP A 375 -19.15 4.88 14.64
CA ASP A 375 -18.39 6.04 14.13
C ASP A 375 -17.80 5.79 12.74
N LEU A 376 -17.60 4.53 12.35
CA LEU A 376 -17.11 4.12 11.04
C LEU A 376 -18.19 3.49 10.15
N ALA A 377 -19.46 3.58 10.54
CA ALA A 377 -20.57 2.98 9.79
C ALA A 377 -20.72 3.55 8.36
N LYS A 378 -20.32 4.81 8.16
CA LYS A 378 -20.34 5.50 6.86
C LYS A 378 -18.95 5.64 6.22
N ASP A 379 -17.92 5.07 6.83
CA ASP A 379 -16.58 5.08 6.25
C ASP A 379 -16.59 4.27 4.95
N PRO A 380 -15.93 4.73 3.86
CA PRO A 380 -16.03 4.06 2.56
C PRO A 380 -15.23 2.75 2.47
N VAL A 381 -14.34 2.46 3.42
CA VAL A 381 -13.43 1.31 3.37
C VAL A 381 -13.72 0.33 4.50
N TYR A 382 -13.92 0.84 5.72
CA TYR A 382 -14.00 0.02 6.92
C TYR A 382 -15.11 -1.04 6.90
N PRO A 383 -16.38 -0.72 6.58
CA PRO A 383 -17.44 -1.72 6.54
C PRO A 383 -17.18 -2.82 5.49
N LEU A 384 -16.56 -2.46 4.37
CA LEU A 384 -16.18 -3.40 3.32
C LEU A 384 -15.09 -4.36 3.81
N MET A 385 -14.06 -3.85 4.49
CA MET A 385 -13.00 -4.70 5.04
C MET A 385 -13.52 -5.66 6.12
N VAL A 386 -14.46 -5.20 6.98
CA VAL A 386 -15.12 -6.08 7.95
C VAL A 386 -15.92 -7.16 7.22
N TRP A 387 -16.67 -6.81 6.17
CA TRP A 387 -17.39 -7.79 5.36
C TRP A 387 -16.45 -8.82 4.71
N TYR A 388 -15.36 -8.36 4.07
CA TYR A 388 -14.43 -9.24 3.35
C TYR A 388 -13.77 -10.28 4.25
N GLY A 389 -13.56 -9.98 5.54
CA GLY A 389 -12.99 -10.97 6.45
C GLY A 389 -13.97 -12.08 6.87
N ILE A 390 -15.29 -11.85 6.85
CA ILE A 390 -16.29 -12.84 7.30
C ILE A 390 -17.13 -13.47 6.19
N GLU A 391 -17.21 -12.84 5.01
CA GLU A 391 -18.18 -13.22 3.97
C GLU A 391 -18.18 -14.73 3.64
N GLN A 392 -17.01 -15.35 3.58
CA GLN A 392 -16.88 -16.78 3.29
C GLN A 392 -17.39 -17.70 4.43
N GLN A 393 -17.42 -17.20 5.66
CA GLN A 393 -17.87 -17.94 6.84
C GLN A 393 -19.39 -17.86 7.04
N VAL A 394 -20.07 -16.89 6.42
CA VAL A 394 -21.50 -16.62 6.65
C VAL A 394 -22.36 -17.86 6.41
N LYS A 395 -22.15 -18.58 5.30
CA LYS A 395 -22.90 -19.79 4.98
C LYS A 395 -22.56 -20.98 5.88
N ASN A 396 -21.39 -20.97 6.52
CA ASN A 396 -20.93 -22.07 7.38
C ASN A 396 -21.51 -21.97 8.80
N GLU A 397 -21.80 -20.76 9.29
CA GLU A 397 -22.39 -20.52 10.62
C GLU A 397 -23.62 -19.57 10.57
N PRO A 398 -24.75 -19.97 9.95
CA PRO A 398 -25.89 -19.08 9.72
C PRO A 398 -26.46 -18.44 10.99
N ALA A 399 -26.60 -19.21 12.08
CA ALA A 399 -27.13 -18.70 13.35
C ALA A 399 -26.22 -17.62 13.95
N ARG A 400 -24.90 -17.83 13.90
CA ARG A 400 -23.91 -16.86 14.38
C ARG A 400 -23.89 -15.62 13.49
N ALA A 401 -23.95 -15.80 12.17
CA ALA A 401 -24.02 -14.71 11.22
C ALA A 401 -25.26 -13.83 11.48
N LEU A 402 -26.44 -14.42 11.65
CA LEU A 402 -27.67 -13.68 11.95
C LEU A 402 -27.58 -12.94 13.30
N GLN A 403 -26.94 -13.54 14.31
CA GLN A 403 -26.69 -12.87 15.58
C GLN A 403 -25.73 -11.68 15.43
N LEU A 404 -24.70 -11.80 14.59
CA LEU A 404 -23.81 -10.69 14.25
C LEU A 404 -24.59 -9.57 13.54
N ALA A 405 -25.40 -9.91 12.53
CA ALA A 405 -26.22 -8.96 11.80
C ALA A 405 -27.16 -8.18 12.75
N LYS A 406 -27.83 -8.87 13.68
CA LYS A 406 -28.74 -8.25 14.65
C LYS A 406 -28.05 -7.22 15.55
N ASN A 407 -26.80 -7.45 15.92
CA ASN A 407 -26.06 -6.61 16.87
C ASN A 407 -25.12 -5.59 16.21
N SER A 408 -24.93 -5.69 14.89
CA SER A 408 -24.05 -4.81 14.13
C SER A 408 -24.58 -3.37 14.06
N LYS A 409 -23.65 -2.41 14.13
CA LYS A 409 -23.87 -0.99 13.80
C LYS A 409 -23.50 -0.65 12.35
N LEU A 410 -22.87 -1.58 11.64
CA LEU A 410 -22.54 -1.44 10.22
C LEU A 410 -23.71 -1.94 9.37
N GLU A 411 -24.31 -1.05 8.59
CA GLU A 411 -25.43 -1.35 7.69
C GLU A 411 -25.07 -2.46 6.70
N THR A 412 -23.88 -2.37 6.12
CA THR A 412 -23.26 -3.39 5.26
C THR A 412 -23.43 -4.80 5.85
N ILE A 413 -23.11 -5.00 7.13
CA ILE A 413 -23.19 -6.32 7.77
C ILE A 413 -24.65 -6.73 8.02
N ARG A 414 -25.52 -5.79 8.41
CA ARG A 414 -26.94 -6.07 8.67
C ARG A 414 -27.68 -6.53 7.42
N GLU A 415 -27.37 -5.92 6.27
CA GLU A 415 -28.04 -6.20 5.01
C GLU A 415 -27.43 -7.39 4.26
N TRP A 416 -26.10 -7.50 4.27
CA TRP A 416 -25.41 -8.46 3.40
C TRP A 416 -25.36 -9.86 3.98
N ILE A 417 -25.44 -10.02 5.30
CA ILE A 417 -25.55 -11.36 5.91
C ILE A 417 -26.86 -12.07 5.47
N PRO A 418 -28.07 -11.48 5.65
CA PRO A 418 -29.30 -12.10 5.17
C PRO A 418 -29.28 -12.39 3.66
N ARG A 419 -28.77 -11.43 2.87
CA ARG A 419 -28.60 -11.61 1.42
C ARG A 419 -27.72 -12.82 1.11
N ARG A 420 -26.58 -12.96 1.81
CA ARG A 420 -25.63 -14.06 1.59
C ARG A 420 -26.16 -15.42 1.98
N LEU A 421 -27.04 -15.48 2.98
CA LEU A 421 -27.70 -16.73 3.40
C LEU A 421 -28.83 -17.15 2.46
N ALA A 422 -29.42 -16.21 1.71
CA ALA A 422 -30.48 -16.49 0.75
C ALA A 422 -29.96 -16.94 -0.64
N GLU A 423 -28.73 -16.56 -1.00
CA GLU A 423 -27.98 -17.10 -2.14
C GLU A 423 -27.42 -18.50 -1.86
#